data_AF-A0AAV5TC30-F1
#
_entry.id   AF-A0AAV5TC30-F1
#
_cell.length_a   1.000
_cell.length_b   1.000
_cell.length_c   1.000
_cell.angle_alpha   90.00
_cell.angle_beta   90.00
_cell.angle_gamma   90.00
#
_symmetry.space_group_name_H-M   'P 1'
#
loop_
_entity.id
_entity.type
_entity.pdbx_description
1 polymer ?
#
loop_
_entity_poly.entity_id
_entity_poly.type
_entity_poly.pdbx_seq_one_letter_code
_entity_poly.pdbx_strand_id
1 'polypeptide(L)'
;FCSHIASISHRPMDSAQQAEICLLCEVPTSEIRLGINCCRKCSVFYKRTLSNKRSLRCNNNNGECVLKDPKTTCRKCRFDRIVVVVASCSEEMKDVVIQSRCDAEDTVIAQSMSFLDHETCFSDCATNRETPSLNRMKVAYGLLCMMRKNGEMGT
;
A
#
# COMPACT_ATOMS: atom_id res chain seq x y z
N PHE A 1 6.27 -9.30 53.28
CA PHE A 1 4.84 -9.32 52.95
C PHE A 1 4.37 -7.88 52.81
N CYS A 2 4.48 -7.31 51.61
CA CYS A 2 4.07 -5.94 51.34
C CYS A 2 2.67 -5.98 50.74
N SER A 3 1.68 -5.73 51.59
CA SER A 3 0.27 -5.66 51.22
C SER A 3 -0.01 -4.30 50.57
N HIS A 4 -0.66 -4.33 49.40
CA HIS A 4 -1.71 -3.42 48.90
C HIS A 4 -1.65 -1.95 49.40
N ILE A 5 -1.59 -0.92 48.56
CA ILE A 5 -2.63 -0.49 47.61
C ILE A 5 -1.95 0.48 46.62
N ALA A 6 -1.91 0.14 45.33
CA ALA A 6 -1.61 1.12 44.29
C ALA A 6 -2.90 1.84 43.92
N SER A 7 -2.96 3.13 44.24
CA SER A 7 -4.06 4.04 43.97
C SER A 7 -4.25 4.22 42.46
N ILE A 8 -5.17 3.45 41.87
CA ILE A 8 -5.70 3.72 40.54
C ILE A 8 -6.68 4.88 40.69
N SER A 9 -6.30 6.06 40.18
CA SER A 9 -7.21 7.19 40.05
C SER A 9 -8.27 6.85 39.00
N HIS A 10 -9.46 6.50 39.47
CA HIS A 10 -10.67 6.51 38.65
C HIS A 10 -10.95 7.97 38.26
N ARG A 11 -10.66 8.33 37.00
CA ARG A 11 -11.29 9.49 36.37
C ARG A 11 -12.61 9.03 35.73
N PRO A 12 -13.76 9.58 36.09
CA PRO A 12 -14.98 9.41 35.33
C PRO A 12 -15.03 10.49 34.25
N MET A 13 -15.12 10.08 32.99
CA MET A 13 -15.44 10.95 31.85
C MET A 13 -16.40 10.16 30.95
N ASP A 14 -17.49 10.84 30.58
CA ASP A 14 -18.70 10.32 29.96
C ASP A 14 -18.49 9.59 28.62
N SER A 15 -19.42 8.66 28.34
CA SER A 15 -19.71 7.98 27.05
C SER A 15 -18.62 7.05 26.49
N ALA A 16 -18.76 5.78 26.85
CA ALA A 16 -18.05 4.59 26.38
C ALA A 16 -17.61 4.60 24.90
N GLN A 17 -16.39 5.06 24.63
CA GLN A 17 -15.61 4.57 23.48
C GLN A 17 -15.17 3.14 23.78
N GLN A 18 -16.04 2.17 23.49
CA GLN A 18 -15.61 0.77 23.40
C GLN A 18 -14.58 0.70 22.28
N ALA A 19 -13.31 0.49 22.64
CA ALA A 19 -12.27 0.28 21.65
C ALA A 19 -12.60 -1.02 20.90
N GLU A 20 -13.04 -0.88 19.66
CA GLU A 20 -13.34 -2.04 18.80
C GLU A 20 -12.04 -2.74 18.43
N ILE A 21 -12.10 -4.06 18.24
CA ILE A 21 -10.91 -4.87 17.94
C ILE A 21 -10.74 -4.96 16.42
N CYS A 22 -9.51 -4.81 15.93
CA CYS A 22 -9.18 -5.02 14.53
C CYS A 22 -9.45 -6.49 14.12
N LEU A 23 -10.34 -6.71 13.14
CA LEU A 23 -10.73 -8.05 12.64
C LEU A 23 -9.58 -8.84 11.99
N LEU A 24 -8.46 -8.17 11.72
CA LEU A 24 -7.31 -8.71 10.98
C LEU A 24 -6.13 -9.09 11.87
N CYS A 25 -5.91 -8.38 12.98
CA CYS A 25 -4.73 -8.59 13.83
C CYS A 25 -5.03 -8.40 15.33
N GLU A 26 -6.30 -8.22 15.69
CA GLU A 26 -6.78 -8.18 17.07
C GLU A 26 -6.14 -7.10 17.96
N VAL A 27 -5.67 -6.02 17.33
CA VAL A 27 -5.20 -4.82 18.03
C VAL A 27 -6.37 -3.87 18.22
N PRO A 28 -6.52 -3.23 19.40
CA PRO A 28 -7.54 -2.21 19.61
C PRO A 28 -7.47 -1.11 18.55
N THR A 29 -8.62 -0.72 18.02
CA THR A 29 -8.80 0.35 17.03
C THR A 29 -10.00 1.21 17.40
N SER A 30 -9.88 2.52 17.20
CA SER A 30 -10.99 3.46 17.45
C SER A 30 -11.66 3.90 16.15
N GLU A 31 -11.14 3.47 14.99
CA GLU A 31 -11.57 3.92 13.67
C GLU A 31 -11.78 2.74 12.71
N ILE A 32 -12.79 2.88 11.85
CA ILE A 32 -13.08 2.00 10.71
C ILE A 32 -12.20 2.38 9.52
N ARG A 33 -11.62 1.38 8.83
CA ARG A 33 -10.79 1.58 7.64
C ARG A 33 -11.05 0.44 6.65
N LEU A 34 -11.07 0.74 5.35
CA LEU A 34 -11.43 -0.24 4.30
C LEU A 34 -12.86 -0.77 4.43
N GLY A 35 -13.77 0.01 5.04
CA GLY A 35 -15.15 -0.41 5.30
C GLY A 35 -15.31 -1.44 6.42
N ILE A 36 -14.23 -1.80 7.12
CA ILE A 36 -14.24 -2.79 8.21
C ILE A 36 -13.50 -2.26 9.44
N ASN A 37 -13.68 -2.93 10.58
CA ASN A 37 -12.90 -2.68 11.80
C ASN A 37 -11.45 -3.14 11.61
N CYS A 38 -10.61 -2.20 11.18
CA CYS A 38 -9.24 -2.43 10.77
C CYS A 38 -8.30 -1.34 11.32
N CYS A 39 -7.26 -1.74 12.04
CA CYS A 39 -6.26 -0.81 12.55
C CYS A 39 -5.50 -0.08 11.43
N ARG A 40 -4.90 1.07 11.76
CA ARG A 40 -4.08 1.87 10.83
C ARG A 40 -2.99 1.04 10.14
N LYS A 41 -2.29 0.18 10.87
CA LYS A 41 -1.19 -0.65 10.33
C LYS A 41 -1.68 -1.59 9.23
N CYS A 42 -2.80 -2.29 9.43
CA CYS A 42 -3.39 -3.19 8.44
C CYS A 42 -3.85 -2.43 7.20
N SER A 43 -4.52 -1.28 7.36
CA SER A 43 -5.01 -0.48 6.23
C SER A 43 -3.88 0.03 5.33
N VAL A 44 -2.78 0.51 5.93
CA VAL A 44 -1.61 1.01 5.20
C VAL A 44 -0.86 -0.13 4.54
N PHE A 45 -0.72 -1.27 5.23
CA PHE A 45 -0.13 -2.48 4.65
C PHE A 45 -0.90 -2.92 3.40
N TYR A 46 -2.22 -3.04 3.48
CA TYR A 46 -3.06 -3.43 2.34
C TYR A 46 -2.86 -2.52 1.12
N LYS A 47 -2.98 -1.20 1.30
CA LYS A 47 -2.80 -0.23 0.22
C LYS A 47 -1.40 -0.31 -0.42
N ARG A 48 -0.35 -0.43 0.40
CA ARG A 48 1.04 -0.54 -0.08
C ARG A 48 1.27 -1.83 -0.84
N THR A 49 0.72 -2.94 -0.36
CA THR A 49 0.85 -4.25 -1.00
C THR A 49 0.06 -4.28 -2.32
N LEU A 50 -1.13 -3.67 -2.38
CA LEU A 50 -1.87 -3.54 -3.64
C LEU A 50 -1.12 -2.72 -4.69
N SER A 51 -0.49 -1.60 -4.31
CA SER A 51 0.30 -0.80 -5.25
C SER A 51 1.60 -1.49 -5.67
N ASN A 52 2.13 -2.37 -4.82
CA ASN A 52 3.38 -3.09 -5.07
C ASN A 52 3.09 -4.47 -5.65
N LYS A 53 3.10 -4.59 -6.98
CA LYS A 53 2.84 -5.84 -7.73
C LYS A 53 3.89 -6.95 -7.53
N ARG A 54 4.74 -6.87 -6.51
CA ARG A 54 5.71 -7.91 -6.18
C ARG A 54 5.00 -9.11 -5.55
N SER A 55 5.38 -10.30 -5.99
CA SER A 55 4.89 -11.56 -5.41
C SER A 55 5.31 -11.66 -3.93
N LEU A 56 4.33 -11.97 -3.07
CA LEU A 56 4.58 -12.27 -1.67
C LEU A 56 4.79 -13.77 -1.50
N ARG A 57 5.79 -14.17 -0.72
CA ARG A 57 6.03 -15.57 -0.33
C ARG A 57 5.60 -15.80 1.11
N CYS A 58 5.09 -17.00 1.38
CA CYS A 58 4.77 -17.42 2.74
C CYS A 58 6.05 -17.78 3.49
N ASN A 59 6.15 -17.47 4.79
CA ASN A 59 7.32 -17.83 5.59
C ASN A 59 7.45 -19.34 5.78
N ASN A 60 6.31 -20.03 5.92
CA ASN A 60 6.24 -21.46 6.21
C ASN A 60 5.79 -22.29 4.99
N ASN A 61 5.63 -21.67 3.81
CA ASN A 61 5.09 -22.26 2.58
C ASN A 61 3.67 -22.88 2.64
N ASN A 62 3.08 -23.05 3.83
CA ASN A 62 1.78 -23.71 4.00
C ASN A 62 0.57 -22.75 3.88
N GLY A 63 0.78 -21.43 3.84
CA GLY A 63 -0.32 -20.44 3.77
C GLY A 63 -1.13 -20.25 5.07
N GLU A 64 -0.87 -21.02 6.11
CA GLU A 64 -1.68 -21.06 7.34
C GLU A 64 -1.11 -20.25 8.51
N CYS A 65 -0.20 -19.30 8.26
CA CYS A 65 0.44 -18.55 9.35
C CYS A 65 -0.55 -17.74 10.20
N VAL A 66 -1.70 -17.37 9.63
CA VAL A 66 -2.78 -16.63 10.30
C VAL A 66 -3.52 -17.48 11.33
N LEU A 67 -3.65 -18.80 11.09
CA LEU A 67 -4.31 -19.73 12.01
C LEU A 67 -3.48 -19.93 13.28
N LYS A 68 -2.15 -19.86 13.16
CA LYS A 68 -1.21 -19.98 14.28
C LYS A 68 -1.11 -18.68 15.10
N ASP A 69 -1.06 -17.55 14.41
CA ASP A 69 -0.98 -16.23 15.04
C ASP A 69 -1.70 -15.18 14.19
N PRO A 70 -2.77 -14.54 14.71
CA PRO A 70 -3.46 -13.46 14.01
C PRO A 70 -2.56 -12.23 13.78
N LYS A 71 -1.47 -12.09 14.54
CA LYS A 71 -0.45 -11.03 14.41
C LYS A 71 0.76 -11.49 13.60
N THR A 72 0.61 -12.53 12.79
CA THR A 72 1.68 -13.09 11.97
C THR A 72 2.52 -12.04 11.23
N THR A 73 3.83 -12.25 11.24
CA THR A 73 4.79 -11.44 10.46
C THR A 73 4.80 -11.81 8.98
N CYS A 74 4.14 -12.91 8.60
CA CYS A 74 4.09 -13.37 7.22
C CYS A 74 3.25 -12.42 6.35
N ARG A 75 3.92 -11.69 5.46
CA ARG A 75 3.28 -10.70 4.58
C ARG A 75 2.22 -11.33 3.67
N LYS A 76 2.51 -12.50 3.07
CA LYS A 76 1.57 -13.20 2.19
C LYS A 76 0.28 -13.53 2.92
N CYS A 77 0.35 -14.32 3.99
CA CYS A 77 -0.85 -14.76 4.72
C CYS A 77 -1.62 -13.57 5.32
N ARG A 78 -0.91 -12.53 5.77
CA ARG A 78 -1.56 -11.30 6.23
C ARG A 78 -2.34 -10.61 5.11
N PHE A 79 -1.78 -10.52 3.91
CA PHE A 79 -2.45 -9.91 2.77
C PHE A 79 -3.66 -10.75 2.34
N ASP A 80 -3.49 -12.07 2.22
CA ASP A 80 -4.55 -12.99 1.83
C ASP A 80 -5.75 -12.91 2.80
N ARG A 81 -5.50 -12.86 4.13
CA ARG A 81 -6.54 -12.63 5.14
C ARG A 81 -7.29 -11.32 4.90
N ILE A 82 -6.57 -10.23 4.59
CA ILE A 82 -7.20 -8.93 4.36
C ILE A 82 -8.11 -8.97 3.14
N VAL A 83 -7.65 -9.59 2.05
CA VAL A 83 -8.45 -9.74 0.82
C VAL A 83 -9.73 -10.50 1.11
N VAL A 84 -9.63 -11.65 1.80
CA VAL A 84 -10.80 -12.46 2.16
C VAL A 84 -11.79 -11.68 3.04
N VAL A 85 -11.31 -11.04 4.11
CA VAL A 85 -12.18 -10.32 5.06
C VAL A 85 -12.84 -9.09 4.41
N VAL A 86 -12.09 -8.32 3.62
CA VAL A 86 -12.66 -7.16 2.92
C VAL A 86 -13.70 -7.61 1.91
N ALA A 87 -13.39 -8.63 1.10
CA ALA A 87 -14.34 -9.17 0.12
C ALA A 87 -15.62 -9.71 0.77
N SER A 88 -15.53 -10.32 1.96
CA SER A 88 -16.70 -10.83 2.68
C SER A 88 -17.58 -9.75 3.32
N CYS A 89 -17.10 -8.51 3.44
CA CYS A 89 -17.82 -7.43 4.13
C CYS A 89 -18.23 -6.28 3.20
N SER A 90 -17.72 -6.21 1.97
CA SER A 90 -18.07 -5.17 0.99
C SER A 90 -18.69 -5.78 -0.26
N GLU A 91 -19.98 -5.57 -0.47
CA GLU A 91 -20.68 -5.93 -1.72
C GLU A 91 -20.26 -5.04 -2.92
N GLU A 92 -19.65 -3.88 -2.65
CA GLU A 92 -19.35 -2.84 -3.66
C GLU A 92 -17.85 -2.52 -3.73
N MET A 93 -17.03 -3.44 -4.27
CA MET A 93 -15.69 -3.10 -4.81
C MET A 93 -15.20 -4.18 -5.78
N LYS A 94 -15.83 -4.31 -6.96
CA LYS A 94 -15.51 -5.34 -7.96
C LYS A 94 -14.31 -5.03 -8.88
N ASP A 95 -13.68 -3.86 -8.78
CA ASP A 95 -12.70 -3.41 -9.80
C ASP A 95 -11.22 -3.38 -9.39
N VAL A 96 -10.81 -4.11 -8.34
CA VAL A 96 -9.39 -4.36 -8.06
C VAL A 96 -9.14 -5.81 -7.64
N VAL A 97 -9.70 -6.77 -8.38
CA VAL A 97 -9.28 -8.17 -8.29
C VAL A 97 -8.19 -8.39 -9.34
N ILE A 98 -6.94 -8.02 -9.02
CA ILE A 98 -5.79 -8.38 -9.87
C ILE A 98 -5.36 -9.80 -9.52
N GLN A 99 -5.61 -10.68 -10.49
CA GLN A 99 -4.88 -11.90 -10.83
C GLN A 99 -4.24 -12.64 -9.66
N SER A 100 -4.93 -13.71 -9.27
CA SER A 100 -4.31 -15.02 -9.08
C SER A 100 -3.07 -15.18 -9.96
N ARG A 101 -1.87 -15.13 -9.38
CA ARG A 101 -0.66 -15.64 -10.01
C ARG A 101 -0.25 -16.90 -9.25
N CYS A 102 -0.87 -18.01 -9.65
CA CYS A 102 -0.21 -19.31 -9.62
C CYS A 102 0.82 -19.34 -10.76
N ASP A 103 2.04 -19.71 -10.38
CA ASP A 103 3.13 -20.36 -11.14
C ASP A 103 3.49 -19.95 -12.57
N ALA A 104 4.81 -19.84 -12.75
CA ALA A 104 5.61 -19.93 -13.97
C ALA A 104 5.79 -18.67 -14.84
N GLU A 105 7.08 -18.39 -15.08
CA GLU A 105 7.70 -17.58 -16.14
C GLU A 105 7.63 -16.03 -16.04
N ASP A 106 8.68 -15.42 -15.50
CA ASP A 106 9.06 -14.03 -15.83
C ASP A 106 10.36 -14.07 -16.64
N THR A 107 10.20 -13.89 -17.94
CA THR A 107 11.27 -13.59 -18.91
C THR A 107 12.01 -12.32 -18.49
N VAL A 108 13.33 -12.44 -18.35
CA VAL A 108 14.24 -11.32 -18.10
C VAL A 108 14.31 -10.47 -19.37
N ILE A 109 13.65 -9.31 -19.39
CA ILE A 109 13.98 -8.27 -20.36
C ILE A 109 14.99 -7.33 -19.71
N ALA A 110 16.26 -7.60 -19.99
CA ALA A 110 17.32 -6.62 -19.84
C ALA A 110 17.10 -5.52 -20.88
N GLN A 111 16.68 -4.33 -20.45
CA GLN A 111 16.82 -3.14 -21.27
C GLN A 111 18.05 -2.37 -20.80
N SER A 112 19.06 -2.44 -21.66
CA SER A 112 20.25 -1.61 -21.69
C SER A 112 19.92 -0.14 -21.43
N MET A 113 20.65 0.50 -20.53
CA MET A 113 20.65 1.95 -20.40
C MET A 113 21.32 2.57 -21.64
N SER A 114 20.55 2.80 -22.70
CA SER A 114 20.91 3.76 -23.72
C SER A 114 20.18 5.08 -23.47
N PHE A 115 20.95 6.16 -23.57
CA PHE A 115 20.60 7.57 -23.43
C PHE A 115 19.21 7.90 -24.02
N LEU A 116 18.37 8.60 -23.26
CA LEU A 116 17.02 8.98 -23.68
C LEU A 116 17.09 10.00 -24.81
N ASP A 117 16.69 9.59 -26.02
CA ASP A 117 16.55 10.49 -27.16
C ASP A 117 15.25 11.29 -27.04
N HIS A 118 15.34 12.62 -27.08
CA HIS A 118 14.26 13.52 -26.69
C HIS A 118 13.17 13.72 -27.76
N GLU A 119 13.31 13.14 -28.96
CA GLU A 119 12.30 13.28 -30.02
C GLU A 119 11.16 12.24 -29.98
N THR A 120 11.32 11.08 -29.33
CA THR A 120 10.30 10.01 -29.37
C THR A 120 9.44 9.93 -28.10
N CYS A 121 9.76 10.69 -27.05
CA CYS A 121 9.06 10.66 -25.76
C CYS A 121 7.67 11.34 -25.77
N PHE A 122 7.23 11.91 -26.90
CA PHE A 122 5.90 12.50 -27.00
C PHE A 122 4.78 11.51 -27.33
N SER A 123 5.08 10.27 -27.75
CA SER A 123 4.05 9.42 -28.36
C SER A 123 3.43 8.31 -27.50
N ASP A 124 3.94 7.94 -26.32
CA ASP A 124 3.32 6.85 -25.56
C ASP A 124 3.17 7.13 -24.06
N CYS A 125 1.98 7.60 -23.69
CA CYS A 125 1.09 6.96 -22.72
C CYS A 125 -0.05 7.92 -22.37
N ALA A 126 -1.13 7.83 -23.15
CA ALA A 126 -2.45 8.27 -22.72
C ALA A 126 -2.95 7.34 -21.61
N THR A 127 -2.43 7.49 -20.39
CA THR A 127 -3.11 7.02 -19.19
C THR A 127 -3.50 8.22 -18.36
N ASN A 128 -4.80 8.47 -18.35
CA ASN A 128 -5.52 9.58 -17.76
C ASN A 128 -5.38 9.56 -16.21
N ARG A 129 -4.23 9.96 -15.69
CA ARG A 129 -4.05 10.32 -14.29
C ARG A 129 -3.33 11.65 -14.24
N GLU A 130 -4.13 12.71 -14.22
CA GLU A 130 -3.63 14.05 -13.98
C GLU A 130 -2.91 14.08 -12.63
N THR A 131 -1.58 14.12 -12.66
CA THR A 131 -0.75 14.58 -11.55
C THR A 131 -0.31 16.00 -11.89
N PRO A 132 -1.08 17.03 -11.49
CA PRO A 132 -0.85 18.40 -11.95
C PRO A 132 0.53 18.92 -11.55
N SER A 133 1.07 18.43 -10.44
CA SER A 133 2.41 18.77 -9.93
C SER A 133 3.53 18.24 -10.82
N LEU A 134 3.47 16.96 -11.24
CA LEU A 134 4.51 16.36 -12.08
C LEU A 134 4.46 16.90 -13.52
N ASN A 135 3.26 17.19 -14.04
CA ASN A 135 3.14 17.85 -15.35
C ASN A 135 3.76 19.26 -15.33
N ARG A 136 3.52 20.05 -14.29
CA ARG A 136 4.16 21.36 -14.12
C ARG A 136 5.68 21.26 -14.00
N MET A 137 6.19 20.29 -13.23
CA MET A 137 7.62 20.04 -13.12
C MET A 137 8.26 19.68 -14.46
N LYS A 138 7.60 18.82 -15.26
CA LYS A 138 8.09 18.43 -16.60
C LYS A 138 8.16 19.63 -17.55
N VAL A 139 7.12 20.49 -17.57
CA VAL A 139 7.10 21.70 -18.41
C VAL A 139 8.21 22.67 -18.01
N ALA A 140 8.39 22.91 -16.70
CA ALA A 140 9.44 23.78 -16.20
C ALA A 140 10.84 23.26 -16.57
N TYR A 141 11.08 21.96 -16.41
CA TYR A 141 12.36 21.35 -16.75
C TYR A 141 12.64 21.42 -18.26
N GLY A 142 11.63 21.16 -19.10
CA GLY A 142 11.75 21.30 -20.56
C GLY A 142 12.11 22.71 -21.00
N LEU A 143 11.49 23.74 -20.40
CA LEU A 143 11.80 25.14 -20.69
C LEU A 143 13.24 25.50 -20.30
N LEU A 144 13.73 25.01 -19.16
CA LEU A 144 15.11 25.23 -18.72
C LEU A 144 16.12 24.56 -19.65
N CYS A 145 15.84 23.34 -20.11
CA CYS A 145 16.68 22.64 -21.10
C CYS A 145 16.74 23.40 -22.43
N MET A 146 15.61 23.92 -22.91
CA MET A 146 15.53 24.74 -24.13
C MET A 146 16.35 26.03 -24.00
N MET A 147 16.20 26.75 -22.88
CA MET A 147 16.97 27.97 -22.61
C MET A 147 18.48 27.70 -22.57
N ARG A 148 18.89 26.58 -21.94
CA ARG A 148 20.28 26.16 -21.89
C ARG A 148 20.83 25.86 -23.29
N LYS A 149 20.10 25.08 -24.09
CA LYS A 149 20.48 24.74 -25.47
C LYS A 149 20.61 25.99 -26.35
N ASN A 150 19.68 26.95 -26.22
CA ASN A 150 19.73 28.19 -26.99
C ASN A 150 20.92 29.08 -26.58
N GLY A 151 21.34 29.03 -25.31
CA GLY A 151 22.56 29.70 -24.85
C GLY A 151 23.84 29.07 -25.40
N GLU A 152 23.84 27.76 -25.65
CA GLU A 152 24.97 27.01 -26.21
C GLU A 152 25.10 27.17 -27.75
N MET A 153 24.00 27.48 -28.45
CA MET A 153 23.99 27.73 -29.91
C MET A 153 24.18 29.21 -30.30
N GLY A 154 24.39 30.10 -29.33
CA GLY A 154 24.49 31.55 -29.52
C GLY A 154 25.91 32.10 -29.69
N THR A 155 26.91 31.28 -30.03
CA THR A 155 28.30 31.69 -30.29
C THR A 155 28.75 31.32 -31.69
#